data_AF-A0A2P5Z1I4-F1
#
_entry.id   AF-A0A2P5Z1I4-F1
#
_cell.length_a   1.000
_cell.length_b   1.000
_cell.length_c   1.000
_cell.angle_alpha   90.00
_cell.angle_beta   90.00
_cell.angle_gamma   90.00
#
_symmetry.space_group_name_H-M   'P 1'
#
loop_
_entity.id
_entity.type
_entity.pdbx_description
1 polymer ?
#
loop_
_entity_poly.entity_id
_entity_poly.type
_entity_poly.pdbx_seq_one_letter_code
_entity_poly.pdbx_strand_id
1 'polypeptide(L)'
;MHASIATMSAPFRRVFQAGMRDGDGHLLGGTEVLHLVPHRGKLFSLLSYSHNRYLPGDPPVGAQVAMLDRADGEWRQVHAYDRDYWRATLRSVAFTQDERGRPLDVPVSLLLAGPSNNKGAVYVDCLDDDIGTWARTHLGSGAGLTAARSFFVHRDTVTGQERVFVGTLPLGIFSGSYDPDAPGKIRWDRQAELSGYRRRPMAFTECDGVLYCSIRPDIYRRIDGPVPRWESVHTIAEPLIFPSCGYRGLMGVPHPSGSGQVLLAALEGDRCRIVRIDPQDDFRETLELDVLEFLGAHWGKRPAFGVVAYDDFTPVRDPASAQTLLLAGVGASDSARDDMHPPDGWARDAWYLIRDPDGQRHTLARIESADLAPSTPLFAARSFAASPFEPGMLYVGGYDPNAQPCRDTAWVFSASVETVLAPRTR
;
A
#
# COMPACT_ATOMS: atom_id res chain seq x y z
N MET A 1 -17.03 -29.76 33.60
CA MET A 1 -16.07 -28.76 33.11
C MET A 1 -15.49 -29.30 31.81
N HIS A 2 -16.04 -28.91 30.66
CA HIS A 2 -15.45 -29.24 29.37
C HIS A 2 -14.39 -28.20 29.07
N ALA A 3 -13.11 -28.59 29.19
CA ALA A 3 -12.03 -27.81 28.64
C ALA A 3 -12.22 -27.78 27.11
N SER A 4 -12.57 -26.61 26.58
CA SER A 4 -12.58 -26.38 25.15
C SER A 4 -11.15 -26.53 24.67
N ILE A 5 -10.88 -27.56 23.87
CA ILE A 5 -9.61 -27.68 23.14
C ILE A 5 -9.59 -26.47 22.21
N ALA A 6 -8.73 -25.49 22.50
CA ALA A 6 -8.49 -24.40 21.58
C ALA A 6 -7.95 -25.02 20.28
N THR A 7 -8.81 -25.09 19.27
CA THR A 7 -8.41 -25.49 17.92
C THR A 7 -7.31 -24.51 17.52
N MET A 8 -6.08 -24.98 17.37
CA MET A 8 -5.01 -24.14 16.86
C MET A 8 -5.44 -23.65 15.47
N SER A 9 -5.51 -22.33 15.31
CA SER A 9 -5.85 -21.73 14.03
C SER A 9 -4.86 -22.21 12.95
N ALA A 10 -5.37 -22.56 11.77
CA ALA A 10 -4.55 -23.12 10.70
C ALA A 10 -3.43 -22.14 10.31
N PRO A 11 -2.20 -22.60 10.03
CA PRO A 11 -1.09 -21.72 9.68
C PRO A 11 -1.33 -21.01 8.34
N PHE A 12 -0.50 -20.01 8.04
CA PHE A 12 -0.53 -19.37 6.73
C PHE A 12 -0.23 -20.40 5.63
N ARG A 13 -1.03 -20.41 4.56
CA ARG A 13 -0.82 -21.26 3.38
C ARG A 13 -0.21 -20.42 2.26
N ARG A 14 0.92 -20.86 1.67
CA ARG A 14 1.48 -20.15 0.51
C ARG A 14 0.59 -20.41 -0.71
N VAL A 15 0.13 -19.35 -1.35
CA VAL A 15 -0.77 -19.43 -2.52
C VAL A 15 -0.16 -18.83 -3.79
N PHE A 16 0.98 -18.15 -3.67
CA PHE A 16 1.76 -17.64 -4.79
C PHE A 16 3.24 -17.60 -4.43
N GLN A 17 4.08 -17.90 -5.43
CA GLN A 17 5.53 -17.68 -5.40
C GLN A 17 5.96 -17.23 -6.80
N ALA A 18 6.70 -16.14 -6.89
CA ALA A 18 7.26 -15.69 -8.16
C ALA A 18 8.21 -16.74 -8.75
N GLY A 19 8.32 -16.73 -10.08
CA GLY A 19 9.06 -17.72 -10.88
C GLY A 19 8.17 -18.83 -11.44
N MET A 20 6.92 -18.93 -11.01
CA MET A 20 5.94 -19.86 -11.59
C MET A 20 5.48 -19.40 -12.98
N ARG A 21 4.85 -20.31 -13.74
CA ARG A 21 4.17 -19.98 -15.00
C ARG A 21 2.67 -20.20 -14.84
N ASP A 22 1.88 -19.38 -15.51
CA ASP A 22 0.43 -19.58 -15.61
C ASP A 22 0.09 -20.65 -16.67
N GLY A 23 -1.21 -20.96 -16.81
CA GLY A 23 -1.71 -21.97 -17.75
C GLY A 23 -1.41 -21.68 -19.23
N ASP A 24 -1.16 -20.42 -19.59
CA ASP A 24 -0.75 -20.00 -20.94
C ASP A 24 0.78 -19.99 -21.11
N GLY A 25 1.52 -20.37 -20.06
CA GLY A 25 2.97 -20.42 -20.05
C GLY A 25 3.64 -19.07 -19.79
N HIS A 26 2.92 -18.01 -19.45
CA HIS A 26 3.53 -16.72 -19.10
C HIS A 26 4.23 -16.82 -17.75
N LEU A 27 5.41 -16.19 -17.64
CA LEU A 27 6.14 -16.10 -16.38
C LEU A 27 5.45 -15.12 -15.42
N LEU A 28 5.10 -15.59 -14.22
CA LEU A 28 4.71 -14.76 -13.10
C LEU A 28 5.94 -14.53 -12.23
N GLY A 29 6.71 -13.49 -12.53
CA GLY A 29 7.99 -13.21 -11.89
C GLY A 29 7.92 -12.08 -10.87
N GLY A 30 9.06 -11.43 -10.67
CA GLY A 30 9.18 -10.23 -9.85
C GLY A 30 9.71 -10.49 -8.44
N THR A 31 10.05 -9.38 -7.78
CA THR A 31 10.79 -9.36 -6.52
C THR A 31 9.92 -9.02 -5.33
N GLU A 32 8.81 -8.30 -5.52
CA GLU A 32 7.91 -7.86 -4.44
C GLU A 32 6.44 -8.00 -4.88
N VAL A 33 5.56 -8.38 -3.95
CA VAL A 33 4.12 -8.06 -4.06
C VAL A 33 3.87 -6.72 -3.37
N LEU A 34 3.56 -5.68 -4.15
CA LEU A 34 3.35 -4.33 -3.61
C LEU A 34 1.91 -4.07 -3.20
N HIS A 35 0.97 -4.62 -3.96
CA HIS A 35 -0.45 -4.38 -3.75
C HIS A 35 -1.22 -5.67 -3.98
N LEU A 36 -2.07 -6.02 -3.03
CA LEU A 36 -3.16 -6.95 -3.19
C LEU A 36 -4.46 -6.14 -3.21
N VAL A 37 -5.23 -6.27 -4.29
CA VAL A 37 -6.40 -5.43 -4.55
C VAL A 37 -7.59 -6.31 -4.91
N PRO A 38 -8.55 -6.48 -3.98
CA PRO A 38 -9.86 -7.01 -4.31
C PRO A 38 -10.57 -6.08 -5.29
N HIS A 39 -11.06 -6.61 -6.40
CA HIS A 39 -11.78 -5.84 -7.41
C HIS A 39 -12.77 -6.76 -8.12
N ARG A 40 -14.07 -6.43 -8.05
CA ARG A 40 -15.18 -7.14 -8.71
C ARG A 40 -15.13 -8.67 -8.53
N GLY A 41 -14.95 -9.13 -7.29
CA GLY A 41 -14.93 -10.55 -6.94
C GLY A 41 -13.64 -11.29 -7.27
N LYS A 42 -12.61 -10.60 -7.78
CA LYS A 42 -11.28 -11.14 -8.08
C LYS A 42 -10.24 -10.50 -7.16
N LEU A 43 -9.10 -11.17 -7.00
CA LEU A 43 -7.94 -10.63 -6.30
C LEU A 43 -6.83 -10.34 -7.31
N PHE A 44 -6.40 -9.09 -7.38
CA PHE A 44 -5.27 -8.68 -8.21
C PHE A 44 -4.03 -8.50 -7.35
N SER A 45 -2.88 -8.88 -7.89
CA SER A 45 -1.56 -8.70 -7.27
C SER A 45 -0.68 -7.88 -8.19
N LEU A 46 -0.03 -6.86 -7.66
CA LEU A 46 1.00 -6.12 -8.37
C LEU A 46 2.39 -6.64 -8.03
N LEU A 47 3.06 -7.20 -9.04
CA LEU A 47 4.41 -7.75 -8.98
C LEU A 47 5.43 -6.70 -9.44
N SER A 48 6.31 -6.30 -8.54
CA SER A 48 7.44 -5.40 -8.79
C SER A 48 8.61 -6.14 -9.41
N TYR A 49 9.39 -5.47 -10.25
CA TYR A 49 10.70 -5.91 -10.74
C TYR A 49 11.84 -4.99 -10.23
N SER A 50 11.57 -4.22 -9.17
CA SER A 50 12.60 -3.42 -8.48
C SER A 50 13.75 -4.32 -8.03
N HIS A 51 14.98 -3.92 -8.34
CA HIS A 51 16.21 -4.68 -8.04
C HIS A 51 16.22 -6.11 -8.62
N ASN A 52 15.40 -6.41 -9.63
CA ASN A 52 15.40 -7.73 -10.25
C ASN A 52 16.75 -8.02 -10.93
N ARG A 53 17.34 -9.17 -10.58
CA ARG A 53 18.54 -9.72 -11.22
C ARG A 53 18.12 -10.52 -12.44
N TYR A 54 18.12 -9.84 -13.57
CA TYR A 54 17.89 -10.48 -14.86
C TYR A 54 19.09 -11.32 -15.30
N LEU A 55 18.81 -12.47 -15.89
CA LEU A 55 19.77 -13.40 -16.48
C LEU A 55 19.69 -13.37 -18.01
N PRO A 56 20.74 -13.82 -18.72
CA PRO A 56 20.68 -14.01 -20.17
C PRO A 56 19.51 -14.92 -20.56
N GLY A 57 18.70 -14.48 -21.52
CA GLY A 57 17.52 -15.22 -22.00
C GLY A 57 16.22 -14.92 -21.26
N ASP A 58 16.25 -14.08 -20.22
CA ASP A 58 15.02 -13.62 -19.58
C ASP A 58 14.14 -12.81 -20.54
N PRO A 59 12.80 -12.94 -20.43
CA PRO A 59 11.89 -12.07 -21.15
C PRO A 59 12.11 -10.60 -20.73
N PRO A 60 11.98 -9.63 -21.65
CA PRO A 60 12.20 -8.21 -21.37
C PRO A 60 11.00 -7.56 -20.65
N VAL A 61 10.46 -8.22 -19.62
CA VAL A 61 9.30 -7.76 -18.86
C VAL A 61 9.73 -6.96 -17.63
N GLY A 62 8.93 -5.95 -17.29
CA GLY A 62 8.99 -5.19 -16.06
C GLY A 62 7.88 -5.63 -15.10
N ALA A 63 7.32 -4.68 -14.35
CA ALA A 63 6.22 -4.92 -13.43
C ALA A 63 5.06 -5.68 -14.11
N GLN A 64 4.36 -6.50 -13.34
CA GLN A 64 3.25 -7.32 -13.82
C GLN A 64 2.03 -7.15 -12.93
N VAL A 65 0.84 -7.28 -13.52
CA VAL A 65 -0.40 -7.47 -12.78
C VAL A 65 -0.80 -8.93 -12.96
N ALA A 66 -0.89 -9.64 -11.84
CA ALA A 66 -1.41 -11.00 -11.77
C ALA A 66 -2.81 -10.99 -11.15
N MET A 67 -3.62 -12.00 -11.46
CA MET A 67 -4.97 -12.12 -10.94
C MET A 67 -5.30 -13.54 -10.53
N LEU A 68 -6.05 -13.66 -9.44
CA LEU A 68 -6.71 -14.86 -8.95
C LEU A 68 -8.22 -14.63 -9.00
N ASP A 69 -8.99 -15.55 -9.57
CA ASP A 69 -10.45 -15.41 -9.75
C ASP A 69 -11.29 -16.27 -8.81
N ARG A 70 -10.67 -17.20 -8.07
CA ARG A 70 -11.27 -18.00 -6.99
C ARG A 70 -10.19 -18.49 -6.03
N ALA A 71 -10.58 -18.82 -4.80
CA ALA A 71 -9.64 -19.13 -3.70
C ALA A 71 -8.73 -20.34 -3.96
N ASP A 72 -9.19 -21.31 -4.77
CA ASP A 72 -8.48 -22.53 -5.17
C ASP A 72 -7.99 -22.48 -6.64
N GLY A 73 -8.07 -21.31 -7.27
CA GLY A 73 -7.69 -21.11 -8.66
C GLY A 73 -6.19 -20.96 -8.86
N GLU A 74 -5.81 -20.78 -10.12
CA GLU A 74 -4.44 -20.48 -10.52
C GLU A 74 -4.25 -18.97 -10.72
N TRP A 75 -3.10 -18.46 -10.30
CA TRP A 75 -2.70 -17.11 -10.65
C TRP A 75 -2.40 -17.03 -12.14
N ARG A 76 -2.87 -15.97 -12.79
CA ARG A 76 -2.60 -15.68 -14.21
C ARG A 76 -2.09 -14.28 -14.43
N GLN A 77 -1.27 -14.09 -15.45
CA GLN A 77 -0.81 -12.77 -15.84
C GLN A 77 -1.93 -12.08 -16.62
N VAL A 78 -2.33 -10.88 -16.19
CA VAL A 78 -3.33 -10.07 -16.90
C VAL A 78 -2.74 -8.79 -17.51
N HIS A 79 -1.55 -8.41 -17.06
CA HIS A 79 -0.79 -7.32 -17.66
C HIS A 79 0.71 -7.48 -17.39
N ALA A 80 1.53 -7.07 -18.35
CA ALA A 80 2.97 -6.96 -18.19
C ALA A 80 3.42 -5.64 -18.81
N TYR A 81 4.23 -4.91 -18.06
CA TYR A 81 4.88 -3.72 -18.57
C TYR A 81 6.23 -4.08 -19.22
N ASP A 82 6.73 -3.19 -20.07
CA ASP A 82 8.10 -3.28 -20.54
C ASP A 82 9.08 -3.13 -19.37
N ARG A 83 10.28 -3.70 -19.52
CA ARG A 83 11.36 -3.72 -18.51
C ARG A 83 11.68 -2.39 -17.85
N ASP A 84 11.51 -1.28 -18.58
CA ASP A 84 11.78 0.07 -18.07
C ASP A 84 10.83 0.45 -16.91
N TYR A 85 9.65 -0.15 -16.85
CA TYR A 85 8.67 0.04 -15.78
C TYR A 85 8.90 -1.01 -14.70
N TRP A 86 9.84 -0.75 -13.81
CA TRP A 86 10.21 -1.69 -12.74
C TRP A 86 9.13 -1.81 -11.66
N ARG A 87 8.24 -0.82 -11.51
CA ARG A 87 7.15 -0.81 -10.52
C ARG A 87 5.87 -0.19 -11.06
N ALA A 88 4.76 -0.43 -10.39
CA ALA A 88 3.57 0.38 -10.51
C ALA A 88 2.93 0.57 -9.12
N THR A 89 1.82 1.30 -9.06
CA THR A 89 0.87 1.28 -7.94
C THR A 89 -0.47 0.80 -8.47
N LEU A 90 -1.18 -0.04 -7.71
CA LEU A 90 -2.47 -0.62 -8.11
C LEU A 90 -3.55 -0.25 -7.10
N ARG A 91 -4.71 0.21 -7.54
CA ARG A 91 -5.83 0.57 -6.66
C ARG A 91 -7.17 0.33 -7.34
N SER A 92 -8.11 -0.29 -6.63
CA SER A 92 -9.53 -0.26 -7.00
C SER A 92 -10.15 1.00 -6.43
N VAL A 93 -10.77 1.81 -7.29
CA VAL A 93 -11.52 3.01 -6.92
C VAL A 93 -12.99 2.83 -7.29
N ALA A 94 -13.89 3.53 -6.60
CA ALA A 94 -15.31 3.50 -6.89
C ALA A 94 -15.84 4.92 -7.06
N PHE A 95 -16.74 5.08 -8.03
CA PHE A 95 -17.50 6.29 -8.26
C PHE A 95 -18.98 6.05 -8.04
N THR A 96 -19.64 7.01 -7.42
CA THR A 96 -21.09 7.06 -7.19
C THR A 96 -21.76 8.17 -8.02
N GLN A 97 -20.96 9.07 -8.61
CA GLN A 97 -21.44 10.20 -9.40
C GLN A 97 -20.64 10.35 -10.70
N ASP A 98 -21.26 10.99 -11.70
CA ASP A 98 -20.58 11.40 -12.92
C ASP A 98 -19.82 12.73 -12.76
N GLU A 99 -19.13 13.15 -13.82
CA GLU A 99 -18.41 14.42 -13.89
C GLU A 99 -19.24 15.68 -13.58
N ARG A 100 -20.57 15.62 -13.64
CA ARG A 100 -21.47 16.74 -13.35
C ARG A 100 -22.03 16.67 -11.93
N GLY A 101 -21.57 15.71 -11.13
CA GLY A 101 -22.10 15.43 -9.79
C GLY A 101 -23.47 14.75 -9.80
N ARG A 102 -23.91 14.20 -10.94
CA ARG A 102 -25.18 13.46 -10.99
C ARG A 102 -24.94 12.05 -10.47
N PRO A 103 -25.81 11.51 -9.59
CA PRO A 103 -25.71 10.14 -9.14
C PRO A 103 -25.74 9.15 -10.31
N LEU A 104 -24.90 8.12 -10.23
CA LEU A 104 -24.95 6.96 -11.13
C LEU A 104 -26.04 6.00 -10.65
N ASP A 105 -26.71 5.31 -11.57
CA ASP A 105 -27.71 4.29 -11.23
C ASP A 105 -27.11 3.16 -10.38
N VAL A 106 -25.85 2.82 -10.66
CA VAL A 106 -25.05 1.85 -9.92
C VAL A 106 -23.64 2.41 -9.76
N PRO A 107 -23.01 2.30 -8.57
CA PRO A 107 -21.61 2.67 -8.41
C PRO A 107 -20.69 1.94 -9.40
N VAL A 108 -19.76 2.65 -10.01
CA VAL A 108 -18.80 2.11 -10.97
C VAL A 108 -17.45 1.92 -10.28
N SER A 109 -16.91 0.71 -10.31
CA SER A 109 -15.56 0.43 -9.83
C SER A 109 -14.58 0.38 -11.00
N LEU A 110 -13.42 1.00 -10.84
CA LEU A 110 -12.31 0.98 -11.80
C LEU A 110 -11.04 0.47 -11.12
N LEU A 111 -10.29 -0.40 -11.80
CA LEU A 111 -8.96 -0.82 -11.35
C LEU A 111 -7.88 0.00 -12.07
N LEU A 112 -7.17 0.82 -11.30
CA LEU A 112 -6.16 1.75 -11.80
C LEU A 112 -4.76 1.25 -11.50
N ALA A 113 -3.86 1.38 -12.48
CA ALA A 113 -2.44 1.14 -12.34
C ALA A 113 -1.63 2.39 -12.72
N GLY A 114 -0.66 2.75 -11.88
CA GLY A 114 0.25 3.87 -12.08
C GLY A 114 1.68 3.39 -12.28
N PRO A 115 2.13 3.11 -13.51
CA PRO A 115 3.47 2.59 -13.76
C PRO A 115 4.56 3.62 -13.46
N SER A 116 5.69 3.13 -12.94
CA SER A 116 6.85 3.92 -12.52
C SER A 116 8.09 3.51 -13.30
N ASN A 117 8.84 4.49 -13.79
CA ASN A 117 10.08 4.31 -14.54
C ASN A 117 11.04 5.50 -14.31
N ASN A 118 12.08 5.62 -15.14
CA ASN A 118 13.01 6.77 -15.12
C ASN A 118 13.05 7.52 -16.46
N LYS A 119 11.93 7.57 -17.19
CA LYS A 119 11.84 8.10 -18.57
C LYS A 119 11.10 9.44 -18.68
N GLY A 120 10.53 9.95 -17.59
CA GLY A 120 9.89 11.26 -17.53
C GLY A 120 8.38 11.29 -17.79
N ALA A 121 7.81 10.32 -18.50
CA ALA A 121 6.39 10.32 -18.85
C ALA A 121 5.53 9.62 -17.77
N VAL A 122 4.51 10.33 -17.28
CA VAL A 122 3.55 9.82 -16.29
C VAL A 122 2.31 9.29 -16.99
N TYR A 123 1.93 8.06 -16.64
CA TYR A 123 0.73 7.40 -17.16
C TYR A 123 -0.16 6.91 -16.01
N VAL A 124 -1.44 6.79 -16.31
CA VAL A 124 -2.41 6.00 -15.55
C VAL A 124 -3.07 5.03 -16.52
N ASP A 125 -3.04 3.76 -16.17
CA ASP A 125 -3.71 2.71 -16.91
C ASP A 125 -4.96 2.28 -16.14
N CYS A 126 -6.08 2.06 -16.83
CA CYS A 126 -7.31 1.54 -16.25
C CYS A 126 -7.66 0.22 -16.92
N LEU A 127 -7.94 -0.81 -16.13
CA LEU A 127 -8.50 -2.06 -16.66
C LEU A 127 -9.92 -1.81 -17.17
N ASP A 128 -10.17 -2.24 -18.41
CA ASP A 128 -11.50 -2.51 -18.91
C ASP A 128 -11.87 -3.95 -18.54
N ASP A 129 -12.75 -4.11 -17.55
CA ASP A 129 -13.18 -5.41 -17.06
C ASP A 129 -13.93 -6.26 -18.10
N ASP A 130 -14.58 -5.62 -19.08
CA ASP A 130 -15.49 -6.30 -19.99
C ASP A 130 -14.69 -7.05 -21.07
N ILE A 131 -13.61 -6.45 -21.54
CA ILE A 131 -12.73 -7.04 -22.57
C ILE A 131 -11.34 -7.45 -22.06
N GLY A 132 -10.99 -7.12 -20.81
CA GLY A 132 -9.74 -7.52 -20.18
C GLY A 132 -8.50 -6.76 -20.69
N THR A 133 -8.68 -5.55 -21.25
CA THR A 133 -7.59 -4.73 -21.78
C THR A 133 -7.34 -3.49 -20.92
N TRP A 134 -6.14 -2.93 -20.98
CA TRP A 134 -5.78 -1.73 -20.20
C TRP A 134 -5.80 -0.49 -21.09
N ALA A 135 -6.63 0.48 -20.74
CA ALA A 135 -6.65 1.79 -21.37
C ALA A 135 -5.62 2.70 -20.70
N ARG A 136 -4.62 3.15 -21.47
CA ARG A 136 -3.55 4.04 -20.99
C ARG A 136 -3.87 5.50 -21.25
N THR A 137 -3.73 6.31 -20.21
CA THR A 137 -3.86 7.77 -20.27
C THR A 137 -2.54 8.44 -19.89
N HIS A 138 -2.09 9.39 -20.72
CA HIS A 138 -0.89 10.19 -20.48
C HIS A 138 -1.25 11.47 -19.71
N LEU A 139 -0.63 11.68 -18.55
CA LEU A 139 -0.87 12.89 -17.73
C LEU A 139 0.12 14.01 -18.05
N GLY A 140 1.29 13.67 -18.58
CA GLY A 140 2.31 14.62 -18.98
C GLY A 140 3.72 14.04 -18.93
N SER A 141 4.72 14.88 -19.22
CA SER A 141 6.12 14.47 -19.30
C SER A 141 7.04 15.47 -18.60
N GLY A 142 7.99 14.95 -17.83
CA GLY A 142 9.08 15.67 -17.19
C GLY A 142 10.41 14.95 -17.43
N ALA A 143 11.33 15.01 -16.46
CA ALA A 143 12.63 14.36 -16.53
C ALA A 143 12.91 13.49 -15.29
N GLY A 144 13.67 12.42 -15.48
CA GLY A 144 14.16 11.56 -14.40
C GLY A 144 13.12 10.58 -13.85
N LEU A 145 13.21 10.30 -12.54
CA LEU A 145 12.31 9.38 -11.84
C LEU A 145 10.86 9.80 -12.05
N THR A 146 10.08 8.87 -12.57
CA THR A 146 8.66 9.02 -12.81
C THR A 146 7.90 7.97 -12.03
N ALA A 147 6.94 8.39 -11.22
CA ALA A 147 6.14 7.48 -10.42
C ALA A 147 4.74 8.02 -10.24
N ALA A 148 3.74 7.15 -10.34
CA ALA A 148 2.43 7.33 -9.74
C ALA A 148 2.40 6.42 -8.51
N ARG A 149 2.37 7.01 -7.31
CA ARG A 149 2.67 6.30 -6.06
C ARG A 149 1.43 5.97 -5.22
N SER A 150 0.36 6.73 -5.40
CA SER A 150 -0.87 6.64 -4.61
C SER A 150 -2.07 7.11 -5.42
N PHE A 151 -3.23 6.51 -5.14
CA PHE A 151 -4.53 6.87 -5.69
C PHE A 151 -5.56 6.99 -4.57
N PHE A 152 -6.50 7.92 -4.71
CA PHE A 152 -7.59 8.08 -3.75
C PHE A 152 -8.81 8.73 -4.40
N VAL A 153 -10.01 8.35 -3.99
CA VAL A 153 -11.24 9.07 -4.41
C VAL A 153 -11.70 9.91 -3.25
N HIS A 154 -12.00 11.17 -3.53
CA HIS A 154 -12.54 12.10 -2.56
C HIS A 154 -13.68 12.90 -3.18
N ARG A 155 -14.70 13.16 -2.37
CA ARG A 155 -15.84 13.99 -2.74
C ARG A 155 -15.63 15.37 -2.16
N ASP A 156 -15.40 16.33 -3.04
CA ASP A 156 -15.23 17.73 -2.68
C ASP A 156 -16.47 18.22 -1.92
N THR A 157 -16.27 18.66 -0.69
CA THR A 157 -17.34 19.01 0.26
C THR A 157 -18.06 20.30 -0.11
N VAL A 158 -17.48 21.13 -0.98
CA VAL A 158 -18.04 22.42 -1.41
C VAL A 158 -18.83 22.27 -2.71
N THR A 159 -18.27 21.55 -3.69
CA THR A 159 -18.86 21.37 -5.03
C THR A 159 -19.70 20.10 -5.15
N GLY A 160 -19.53 19.15 -4.21
CA GLY A 160 -20.17 17.84 -4.23
C GLY A 160 -19.59 16.86 -5.23
N GLN A 161 -18.62 17.27 -6.07
CA GLN A 161 -18.04 16.44 -7.12
C GLN A 161 -17.09 15.38 -6.55
N GLU A 162 -17.24 14.16 -7.03
CA GLU A 162 -16.35 13.05 -6.71
C GLU A 162 -15.22 12.97 -7.74
N ARG A 163 -13.99 12.93 -7.24
CA ARG A 163 -12.78 12.95 -8.07
C ARG A 163 -11.80 11.89 -7.60
N VAL A 164 -11.13 11.23 -8.55
CA VAL A 164 -9.94 10.43 -8.25
C VAL A 164 -8.71 11.32 -8.32
N PHE A 165 -7.80 11.12 -7.39
CA PHE A 165 -6.51 11.78 -7.27
C PHE A 165 -5.41 10.78 -7.52
N VAL A 166 -4.34 11.21 -8.20
CA VAL A 166 -3.10 10.46 -8.34
C VAL A 166 -1.92 11.31 -7.94
N GLY A 167 -1.14 10.78 -7.01
CA GLY A 167 0.08 11.41 -6.52
C GLY A 167 1.25 11.02 -7.39
N THR A 168 1.79 11.98 -8.16
CA THR A 168 2.84 11.70 -9.14
C THR A 168 4.13 12.45 -8.85
N LEU A 169 5.26 11.91 -9.32
CA LEU A 169 6.52 12.63 -9.48
C LEU A 169 6.96 12.45 -10.94
N PRO A 170 7.50 13.47 -11.63
CA PRO A 170 7.78 14.82 -11.14
C PRO A 170 6.64 15.83 -11.29
N LEU A 171 5.49 15.43 -11.85
CA LEU A 171 4.53 16.40 -12.41
C LEU A 171 3.63 17.08 -11.38
N GLY A 172 3.18 16.35 -10.35
CA GLY A 172 2.23 16.89 -9.38
C GLY A 172 1.11 15.92 -9.00
N ILE A 173 0.16 16.41 -8.21
CA ILE A 173 -1.08 15.71 -7.90
C ILE A 173 -2.09 16.06 -8.99
N PHE A 174 -2.50 15.07 -9.77
CA PHE A 174 -3.58 15.23 -10.76
C PHE A 174 -4.89 14.72 -10.17
N SER A 175 -6.00 15.29 -10.62
CA SER A 175 -7.32 14.77 -10.33
C SER A 175 -8.15 14.62 -11.61
N GLY A 176 -9.16 13.77 -11.57
CA GLY A 176 -10.08 13.54 -12.68
C GLY A 176 -11.43 13.04 -12.19
N SER A 177 -12.45 13.21 -13.02
CA SER A 177 -13.82 12.75 -12.75
C SER A 177 -14.17 11.54 -13.59
N TYR A 178 -15.14 10.74 -13.12
CA TYR A 178 -15.67 9.64 -13.89
C TYR A 178 -16.38 10.17 -15.15
N ASP A 179 -15.97 9.63 -16.29
CA ASP A 179 -16.52 9.95 -17.61
C ASP A 179 -16.51 8.69 -18.48
N PRO A 180 -17.65 8.06 -18.78
CA PRO A 180 -17.68 6.80 -19.52
C PRO A 180 -17.10 6.90 -20.93
N ASP A 181 -17.04 8.10 -21.51
CA ASP A 181 -16.54 8.34 -22.86
C ASP A 181 -15.03 8.64 -22.91
N ALA A 182 -14.38 8.87 -21.77
CA ALA A 182 -12.94 9.11 -21.70
C ALA A 182 -12.13 7.79 -21.72
N PRO A 183 -10.89 7.82 -22.24
CA PRO A 183 -9.96 6.71 -22.07
C PRO A 183 -9.79 6.32 -20.59
N GLY A 184 -10.01 5.04 -20.28
CA GLY A 184 -9.98 4.56 -18.90
C GLY A 184 -11.12 5.08 -18.02
N LYS A 185 -12.20 5.57 -18.64
CA LYS A 185 -13.40 6.11 -18.00
C LYS A 185 -13.16 7.25 -17.01
N ILE A 186 -12.04 7.97 -17.16
CA ILE A 186 -11.67 9.11 -16.32
C ILE A 186 -11.25 10.29 -17.20
N ARG A 187 -11.95 11.41 -17.04
CA ARG A 187 -11.54 12.69 -17.62
C ARG A 187 -10.57 13.36 -16.65
N TRP A 188 -9.28 13.17 -16.90
CA TRP A 188 -8.21 13.81 -16.13
C TRP A 188 -8.06 15.29 -16.48
N ASP A 189 -7.83 16.11 -15.46
CA ASP A 189 -7.47 17.51 -15.67
C ASP A 189 -6.09 17.62 -16.31
N ARG A 190 -5.92 18.66 -17.14
CA ARG A 190 -4.65 18.91 -17.86
C ARG A 190 -3.54 19.48 -16.96
N GLN A 191 -3.90 20.00 -15.80
CA GLN A 191 -2.97 20.61 -14.86
C GLN A 191 -3.07 19.90 -13.52
N ALA A 192 -1.93 19.75 -12.86
CA ALA A 192 -1.89 19.26 -11.50
C ALA A 192 -2.50 20.30 -10.53
N GLU A 193 -3.26 19.84 -9.54
CA GLU A 193 -3.77 20.69 -8.45
C GLU A 193 -2.66 21.15 -7.49
N LEU A 194 -1.61 20.34 -7.34
CA LEU A 194 -0.41 20.67 -6.56
C LEU A 194 0.83 20.23 -7.34
N SER A 195 1.84 21.11 -7.45
CA SER A 195 3.11 20.83 -8.10
C SER A 195 4.28 21.49 -7.35
N GLY A 196 5.52 21.34 -7.84
CA GLY A 196 6.70 21.99 -7.27
C GLY A 196 7.37 21.26 -6.09
N TYR A 197 6.80 20.15 -5.61
CA TYR A 197 7.47 19.29 -4.63
C TYR A 197 8.53 18.38 -5.27
N ARG A 198 9.47 17.88 -4.46
CA ARG A 198 10.62 17.06 -4.92
C ARG A 198 10.62 15.62 -4.43
N ARG A 199 9.57 15.22 -3.72
CA ARG A 199 9.42 13.88 -3.12
C ARG A 199 8.10 13.27 -3.56
N ARG A 200 8.03 11.95 -3.56
CA ARG A 200 6.83 11.23 -4.01
C ARG A 200 5.68 11.46 -3.01
N PRO A 201 4.45 11.70 -3.48
CA PRO A 201 3.27 11.62 -2.64
C PRO A 201 3.06 10.16 -2.20
N MET A 202 3.28 9.88 -0.92
CA MET A 202 3.37 8.52 -0.39
C MET A 202 2.00 7.91 -0.16
N ALA A 203 1.08 8.64 0.48
CA ALA A 203 -0.27 8.19 0.76
C ALA A 203 -1.27 9.36 0.70
N PHE A 204 -2.53 9.01 0.49
CA PHE A 204 -3.68 9.90 0.63
C PHE A 204 -4.63 9.32 1.67
N THR A 205 -5.34 10.17 2.39
CA THR A 205 -6.43 9.73 3.26
C THR A 205 -7.48 10.82 3.41
N GLU A 206 -8.66 10.43 3.85
CA GLU A 206 -9.68 11.36 4.32
C GLU A 206 -9.74 11.32 5.85
N CYS A 207 -9.86 12.49 6.47
CA CYS A 207 -10.05 12.65 7.92
C CYS A 207 -11.06 13.77 8.14
N ASP A 208 -12.18 13.47 8.80
CA ASP A 208 -13.32 14.37 9.01
C ASP A 208 -13.80 15.06 7.70
N GLY A 209 -13.88 14.29 6.61
CA GLY A 209 -14.33 14.77 5.31
C GLY A 209 -13.33 15.62 4.54
N VAL A 210 -12.08 15.73 5.02
CA VAL A 210 -11.01 16.50 4.38
C VAL A 210 -9.95 15.57 3.80
N LEU A 211 -9.52 15.83 2.56
CA LEU A 211 -8.46 15.06 1.90
C LEU A 211 -7.07 15.55 2.34
N TYR A 212 -6.22 14.58 2.71
CA TYR A 212 -4.82 14.79 3.07
C TYR A 212 -3.88 13.97 2.19
N CYS A 213 -2.65 14.45 2.04
CA CYS A 213 -1.59 13.74 1.33
C CYS A 213 -0.24 13.87 2.06
N SER A 214 0.48 12.76 2.24
CA SER A 214 1.86 12.79 2.76
C SER A 214 2.88 12.96 1.63
N ILE A 215 3.70 14.01 1.69
CA ILE A 215 4.81 14.25 0.77
C ILE A 215 5.99 14.72 1.60
N ARG A 216 7.04 13.89 1.76
CA ARG A 216 8.21 14.22 2.61
C ARG A 216 8.70 15.66 2.37
N PRO A 217 8.86 16.49 3.42
CA PRO A 217 8.70 16.18 4.85
C PRO A 217 7.31 16.50 5.44
N ASP A 218 6.32 16.84 4.61
CA ASP A 218 5.07 17.46 5.04
C ASP A 218 3.85 16.54 4.87
N ILE A 219 2.76 16.93 5.54
CA ILE A 219 1.39 16.54 5.21
C ILE A 219 0.68 17.77 4.65
N TYR A 220 0.04 17.58 3.50
CA TYR A 220 -0.75 18.60 2.83
C TYR A 220 -2.24 18.33 3.06
N ARG A 221 -3.00 19.38 3.33
CA ARG A 221 -4.47 19.40 3.34
C ARG A 221 -4.97 19.99 2.02
N ARG A 222 -5.96 19.35 1.40
CA ARG A 222 -6.74 19.96 0.32
C ARG A 222 -7.82 20.85 0.91
N ILE A 223 -7.96 22.05 0.35
CA ILE A 223 -9.07 22.96 0.60
C ILE A 223 -9.97 22.88 -0.62
N ASP A 224 -11.17 22.37 -0.37
CA ASP A 224 -12.19 22.10 -1.36
C ASP A 224 -12.79 23.38 -1.96
N GLY A 225 -13.35 23.24 -3.16
CA GLY A 225 -13.98 24.33 -3.87
C GLY A 225 -13.82 24.24 -5.38
N PRO A 226 -14.49 25.14 -6.13
CA PRO A 226 -14.37 25.20 -7.59
C PRO A 226 -12.95 25.56 -8.07
N VAL A 227 -12.14 26.15 -7.17
CA VAL A 227 -10.71 26.40 -7.38
C VAL A 227 -10.00 25.82 -6.15
N PRO A 228 -9.75 24.51 -6.12
CA PRO A 228 -9.16 23.87 -4.95
C PRO A 228 -7.70 24.31 -4.78
N ARG A 229 -7.22 24.26 -3.54
CA ARG A 229 -5.82 24.54 -3.23
C ARG A 229 -5.31 23.57 -2.19
N TRP A 230 -3.99 23.37 -2.16
CA TRP A 230 -3.33 22.54 -1.17
C TRP A 230 -2.46 23.42 -0.27
N GLU A 231 -2.42 23.10 1.01
CA GLU A 231 -1.55 23.77 1.98
C GLU A 231 -0.83 22.75 2.85
N SER A 232 0.45 23.01 3.17
CA SER A 232 1.16 22.23 4.17
C SER A 232 0.59 22.57 5.54
N VAL A 233 0.19 21.54 6.29
CA VAL A 233 -0.43 21.68 7.61
C VAL A 233 0.39 21.06 8.73
N HIS A 234 1.30 20.15 8.39
CA HIS A 234 2.20 19.54 9.34
C HIS A 234 3.54 19.25 8.66
N THR A 235 4.63 19.50 9.37
CA THR A 235 5.98 19.21 8.90
C THR A 235 6.70 18.38 9.96
N ILE A 236 7.40 17.33 9.52
CA ILE A 236 8.28 16.57 10.40
C ILE A 236 9.38 17.50 10.88
N ALA A 237 9.34 17.87 12.17
CA ALA A 237 10.19 18.91 12.75
C ALA A 237 11.69 18.60 12.67
N GLU A 238 12.03 17.33 12.81
CA GLU A 238 13.41 16.87 12.94
C GLU A 238 13.93 16.32 11.60
N PRO A 239 15.21 16.58 11.25
CA PRO A 239 15.81 16.10 10.01
C PRO A 239 15.64 14.59 9.80
N LEU A 240 15.27 14.23 8.57
CA LEU A 240 15.11 12.84 8.16
C LEU A 240 16.40 12.32 7.54
N ILE A 241 16.88 11.17 8.03
CA ILE A 241 17.97 10.43 7.39
C ILE A 241 17.55 9.94 6.00
N PHE A 242 18.51 9.68 5.11
CA PHE A 242 18.23 8.87 3.94
C PHE A 242 18.33 7.37 4.34
N PRO A 243 17.57 6.46 3.71
CA PRO A 243 16.62 6.65 2.60
C PRO A 243 15.16 6.98 3.03
N SER A 244 14.89 7.47 4.24
CA SER A 244 13.51 7.69 4.74
C SER A 244 12.62 8.45 3.74
N CYS A 245 11.43 7.93 3.46
CA CYS A 245 10.41 8.57 2.65
C CYS A 245 9.46 9.46 3.48
N GLY A 246 9.75 9.71 4.77
CA GLY A 246 8.87 10.43 5.69
C GLY A 246 7.70 9.59 6.15
N TYR A 247 6.51 10.19 6.25
CA TYR A 247 5.28 9.47 6.56
C TYR A 247 4.84 8.59 5.39
N ARG A 248 4.93 7.26 5.57
CA ARG A 248 4.55 6.26 4.56
C ARG A 248 3.04 6.02 4.57
N GLY A 249 2.54 5.22 5.51
CA GLY A 249 1.11 5.01 5.73
C GLY A 249 0.45 6.21 6.39
N LEU A 250 -0.75 6.55 5.94
CA LEU A 250 -1.54 7.68 6.44
C LEU A 250 -3.02 7.30 6.41
N MET A 251 -3.69 7.36 7.55
CA MET A 251 -5.10 6.95 7.68
C MET A 251 -5.86 7.85 8.64
N GLY A 252 -7.06 8.31 8.27
CA GLY A 252 -8.01 8.87 9.24
C GLY A 252 -8.55 7.77 10.15
N VAL A 253 -8.41 7.94 11.47
CA VAL A 253 -8.91 6.99 12.48
C VAL A 253 -9.80 7.72 13.50
N PRO A 254 -10.73 7.04 14.20
CA PRO A 254 -11.51 7.67 15.26
C PRO A 254 -10.60 8.34 16.29
N HIS A 255 -10.94 9.57 16.68
CA HIS A 255 -10.21 10.27 17.72
C HIS A 255 -10.40 9.55 19.08
N PRO A 256 -9.35 9.32 19.89
CA PRO A 256 -9.50 8.58 21.17
C PRO A 256 -10.41 9.21 22.23
N SER A 257 -10.76 10.49 22.08
CA SER A 257 -11.80 11.14 22.91
C SER A 257 -13.23 10.68 22.57
N GLY A 258 -13.41 9.99 21.44
CA GLY A 258 -14.72 9.54 20.93
C GLY A 258 -15.44 10.53 20.02
N SER A 259 -14.83 11.69 19.70
CA SER A 259 -15.43 12.71 18.84
C SER A 259 -14.52 13.06 17.66
N GLY A 260 -15.02 12.90 16.43
CA GLY A 260 -14.28 13.19 15.20
C GLY A 260 -13.19 12.15 14.87
N GLN A 261 -12.28 12.54 14.00
CA GLN A 261 -11.15 11.72 13.55
C GLN A 261 -9.80 12.42 13.79
N VAL A 262 -8.74 11.61 13.79
CA VAL A 262 -7.35 12.05 13.84
C VAL A 262 -6.57 11.36 12.72
N LEU A 263 -5.52 12.00 12.22
CA LEU A 263 -4.61 11.35 11.27
C LEU A 263 -3.69 10.40 12.02
N LEU A 264 -3.66 9.13 11.63
CA LEU A 264 -2.65 8.16 12.01
C LEU A 264 -1.56 8.11 10.95
N ALA A 265 -0.31 8.39 11.32
CA ALA A 265 0.81 8.45 10.39
C ALA A 265 1.99 7.58 10.84
N ALA A 266 2.58 6.86 9.88
CA ALA A 266 3.70 5.95 10.09
C ALA A 266 5.01 6.56 9.56
N LEU A 267 5.91 6.95 10.46
CA LEU A 267 7.22 7.50 10.11
C LEU A 267 8.23 6.39 9.83
N GLU A 268 8.87 6.41 8.67
CA GLU A 268 10.01 5.54 8.35
C GLU A 268 11.34 6.18 8.79
N GLY A 269 12.27 5.38 9.30
CA GLY A 269 13.63 5.84 9.59
C GLY A 269 14.25 5.26 10.86
N ASP A 270 15.29 5.95 11.33
CA ASP A 270 15.98 5.72 12.62
C ASP A 270 15.16 6.14 13.85
N ARG A 271 14.01 6.77 13.59
CA ARG A 271 13.01 7.18 14.57
C ARG A 271 11.64 6.62 14.20
N CYS A 272 11.64 5.40 13.66
CA CYS A 272 10.42 4.74 13.18
C CYS A 272 9.35 4.73 14.28
N ARG A 273 8.21 5.36 13.99
CA ARG A 273 7.15 5.60 14.97
C ARG A 273 5.79 5.71 14.31
N ILE A 274 4.76 5.43 15.09
CA ILE A 274 3.37 5.72 14.75
C ILE A 274 2.93 6.91 15.59
N VAL A 275 2.38 7.92 14.94
CA VAL A 275 1.91 9.16 15.58
C VAL A 275 0.46 9.45 15.18
N ARG A 276 -0.24 10.11 16.10
CA ARG A 276 -1.52 10.78 15.83
C ARG A 276 -1.25 12.26 15.58
N ILE A 277 -1.86 12.83 14.56
CA ILE A 277 -1.75 14.25 14.21
C ILE A 277 -3.17 14.81 14.15
N ASP A 278 -3.50 15.71 15.07
CA ASP A 278 -4.87 16.16 15.31
C ASP A 278 -5.21 17.46 14.55
N PRO A 279 -6.04 17.40 13.49
CA PRO A 279 -6.44 18.60 12.75
C PRO A 279 -7.24 19.61 13.58
N GLN A 280 -7.83 19.20 14.71
CA GLN A 280 -8.62 20.06 15.60
C GLN A 280 -7.78 20.70 16.71
N ASP A 281 -6.56 20.22 16.96
CA ASP A 281 -5.58 20.77 17.91
C ASP A 281 -4.33 21.29 17.18
N ASP A 282 -4.52 22.12 16.15
CA ASP A 282 -3.44 22.75 15.35
C ASP A 282 -2.41 21.74 14.81
N PHE A 283 -2.89 20.59 14.34
CA PHE A 283 -2.06 19.48 13.85
C PHE A 283 -1.04 18.99 14.88
N ARG A 284 -1.37 19.07 16.18
CA ARG A 284 -0.51 18.55 17.24
C ARG A 284 -0.21 17.08 17.02
N GLU A 285 1.09 16.78 16.98
CA GLU A 285 1.59 15.42 16.93
C GLU A 285 1.63 14.81 18.35
N THR A 286 1.06 13.62 18.49
CA THR A 286 1.12 12.79 19.70
C THR A 286 1.72 11.44 19.34
N LEU A 287 2.80 11.07 20.03
CA LEU A 287 3.38 9.73 19.89
C LEU A 287 2.36 8.67 20.32
N GLU A 288 2.09 7.72 19.44
CA GLU A 288 1.26 6.55 19.76
C GLU A 288 2.14 5.33 20.04
N LEU A 289 3.14 5.09 19.19
CA LEU A 289 4.09 3.99 19.37
C LEU A 289 5.49 4.37 18.88
N ASP A 290 6.51 4.22 19.73
CA ASP A 290 7.90 4.11 19.27
C ASP A 290 8.14 2.68 18.79
N VAL A 291 8.21 2.49 17.47
CA VAL A 291 8.27 1.15 16.87
C VAL A 291 9.62 0.50 17.15
N LEU A 292 10.71 1.25 17.18
CA LEU A 292 12.03 0.67 17.40
C LEU A 292 12.20 0.19 18.83
N GLU A 293 11.75 0.98 19.82
CA GLU A 293 11.72 0.54 21.23
C GLU A 293 10.80 -0.66 21.43
N PHE A 294 9.61 -0.63 20.81
CA PHE A 294 8.67 -1.73 20.86
C PHE A 294 9.27 -3.03 20.32
N LEU A 295 9.91 -2.98 19.14
CA LEU A 295 10.61 -4.13 18.57
C LEU A 295 11.80 -4.55 19.45
N GLY A 296 12.53 -3.61 20.04
CA GLY A 296 13.61 -3.89 20.98
C GLY A 296 13.18 -4.71 22.17
N ALA A 297 12.03 -4.38 22.76
CA ALA A 297 11.44 -5.13 23.86
C ALA A 297 11.03 -6.56 23.45
N HIS A 298 10.54 -6.76 22.22
CA HIS A 298 10.10 -8.08 21.72
C HIS A 298 11.26 -8.95 21.22
N TRP A 299 12.32 -8.34 20.69
CA TRP A 299 13.44 -9.06 20.08
C TRP A 299 14.68 -9.14 20.98
N GLY A 300 14.67 -8.45 22.13
CA GLY A 300 15.82 -8.34 23.03
C GLY A 300 16.94 -7.44 22.52
N LYS A 301 16.77 -6.84 21.34
CA LYS A 301 17.72 -5.90 20.72
C LYS A 301 16.94 -4.88 19.90
N ARG A 302 17.12 -3.60 20.23
CA ARG A 302 16.52 -2.47 19.52
C ARG A 302 17.12 -2.35 18.11
N PRO A 303 16.30 -2.38 17.04
CA PRO A 303 16.77 -2.07 15.69
C PRO A 303 17.21 -0.61 15.58
N ALA A 304 18.02 -0.32 14.57
CA ALA A 304 18.52 1.02 14.30
C ALA A 304 17.69 1.75 13.23
N PHE A 305 16.93 1.02 12.41
CA PHE A 305 16.06 1.56 11.37
C PHE A 305 14.78 0.73 11.27
N GLY A 306 13.67 1.36 10.93
CA GLY A 306 12.39 0.69 10.72
C GLY A 306 11.57 1.30 9.59
N VAL A 307 10.76 0.43 8.99
CA VAL A 307 9.68 0.75 8.07
C VAL A 307 8.41 0.16 8.67
N VAL A 308 7.36 0.96 8.80
CA VAL A 308 6.05 0.51 9.27
C VAL A 308 4.97 1.05 8.33
N ALA A 309 3.89 0.29 8.14
CA ALA A 309 2.85 0.58 7.15
C ALA A 309 3.46 0.80 5.75
N TYR A 310 4.18 -0.24 5.27
CA TYR A 310 5.00 -0.22 4.05
C TYR A 310 4.32 0.45 2.86
N ASP A 311 3.07 0.04 2.61
CA ASP A 311 2.23 0.62 1.58
C ASP A 311 1.02 1.35 2.17
N ASP A 312 0.36 0.83 3.22
CA ASP A 312 -0.59 1.57 4.06
C ASP A 312 -0.96 0.80 5.35
N PHE A 313 -1.79 1.39 6.21
CA PHE A 313 -2.57 0.67 7.21
C PHE A 313 -3.73 -0.09 6.54
N THR A 314 -3.99 -1.33 6.94
CA THR A 314 -5.10 -2.12 6.38
C THR A 314 -6.15 -2.42 7.46
N PRO A 315 -7.40 -1.95 7.30
CA PRO A 315 -8.47 -2.27 8.24
C PRO A 315 -8.91 -3.73 8.07
N VAL A 316 -9.04 -4.42 9.20
CA VAL A 316 -9.51 -5.79 9.28
C VAL A 316 -10.57 -5.87 10.37
N ARG A 317 -11.74 -6.41 10.02
CA ARG A 317 -12.81 -6.65 10.99
C ARG A 317 -12.56 -7.98 11.70
N ASP A 318 -12.40 -7.93 13.01
CA ASP A 318 -12.29 -9.13 13.84
C ASP A 318 -13.67 -9.79 13.97
N PRO A 319 -13.83 -11.05 13.55
CA PRO A 319 -15.10 -11.76 13.68
C PRO A 319 -15.52 -12.00 15.13
N ALA A 320 -14.59 -12.03 16.09
CA ALA A 320 -14.91 -12.29 17.50
C ALA A 320 -15.47 -11.06 18.21
N SER A 321 -14.82 -9.90 18.06
CA SER A 321 -15.24 -8.65 18.70
C SER A 321 -16.14 -7.75 17.83
N ALA A 322 -16.24 -8.04 16.52
CA ALA A 322 -16.84 -7.18 15.50
C ALA A 322 -16.17 -5.80 15.33
N GLN A 323 -15.05 -5.55 16.02
CA GLN A 323 -14.27 -4.32 15.94
C GLN A 323 -13.35 -4.32 14.71
N THR A 324 -12.95 -3.13 14.27
CA THR A 324 -11.97 -2.96 13.18
C THR A 324 -10.60 -2.71 13.79
N LEU A 325 -9.66 -3.61 13.55
CA LEU A 325 -8.24 -3.46 13.87
C LEU A 325 -7.49 -2.99 12.64
N LEU A 326 -6.31 -2.41 12.83
CA LEU A 326 -5.42 -2.03 11.72
C LEU A 326 -4.19 -2.93 11.68
N LEU A 327 -3.91 -3.48 10.51
CA LEU A 327 -2.66 -4.18 10.21
C LEU A 327 -1.66 -3.21 9.59
N ALA A 328 -0.41 -3.29 10.03
CA ALA A 328 0.69 -2.53 9.45
C ALA A 328 1.93 -3.42 9.30
N GLY A 329 2.36 -3.65 8.06
CA GLY A 329 3.59 -4.37 7.77
C GLY A 329 4.82 -3.71 8.39
N VAL A 330 5.77 -4.50 8.89
CA VAL A 330 7.01 -4.03 9.52
C VAL A 330 8.23 -4.61 8.83
N GLY A 331 9.19 -3.74 8.51
CA GLY A 331 10.56 -4.10 8.20
C GLY A 331 11.49 -3.39 9.18
N ALA A 332 12.59 -4.02 9.58
CA ALA A 332 13.55 -3.42 10.50
C ALA A 332 14.97 -3.88 10.22
N SER A 333 15.93 -3.00 10.51
CA SER A 333 17.35 -3.26 10.33
C SER A 333 18.17 -2.84 11.55
N ASP A 334 19.26 -3.59 11.80
CA ASP A 334 20.27 -3.27 12.80
C ASP A 334 21.18 -2.09 12.39
N SER A 335 21.06 -1.57 11.17
CA SER A 335 21.82 -0.42 10.67
C SER A 335 20.92 0.80 10.42
N ALA A 336 21.39 1.99 10.79
CA ALA A 336 20.74 3.29 10.51
C ALA A 336 21.41 4.09 9.37
N ARG A 337 22.45 3.56 8.69
CA ARG A 337 23.28 4.31 7.74
C ARG A 337 22.92 4.08 6.26
N ASP A 338 23.20 5.15 5.51
CA ASP A 338 22.77 5.55 4.16
C ASP A 338 23.25 4.72 2.97
N ASP A 339 24.45 4.14 3.04
CA ASP A 339 25.20 3.74 1.85
C ASP A 339 25.07 2.27 1.47
N MET A 340 24.82 1.37 2.43
CA MET A 340 24.23 0.04 2.22
C MET A 340 23.73 -0.48 3.57
N HIS A 341 22.41 -0.69 3.72
CA HIS A 341 21.98 -1.63 4.74
C HIS A 341 22.61 -2.99 4.38
N PRO A 342 23.43 -3.60 5.27
CA PRO A 342 24.04 -4.86 4.95
C PRO A 342 22.92 -5.89 4.64
N PRO A 343 23.09 -6.75 3.63
CA PRO A 343 22.05 -7.72 3.24
C PRO A 343 21.53 -8.55 4.42
N ASP A 344 22.42 -8.90 5.35
CA ASP A 344 22.12 -9.68 6.55
C ASP A 344 21.68 -8.83 7.76
N GLY A 345 21.62 -7.50 7.60
CA GLY A 345 21.23 -6.56 8.64
C GLY A 345 19.73 -6.34 8.76
N TRP A 346 18.91 -6.93 7.89
CA TRP A 346 17.46 -6.85 7.93
C TRP A 346 16.85 -8.07 8.63
N ALA A 347 15.77 -7.85 9.38
CA ALA A 347 14.95 -8.93 9.89
C ALA A 347 14.46 -9.81 8.73
N ARG A 348 14.69 -11.12 8.83
CA ARG A 348 14.42 -12.07 7.74
C ARG A 348 12.97 -12.55 7.69
N ASP A 349 12.23 -12.45 8.80
CA ASP A 349 10.83 -12.84 8.86
C ASP A 349 9.93 -11.69 8.35
N ALA A 350 8.70 -12.02 7.94
CA ALA A 350 7.69 -11.02 7.60
C ALA A 350 6.84 -10.67 8.82
N TRP A 351 7.22 -9.58 9.49
CA TRP A 351 6.54 -9.04 10.67
C TRP A 351 5.46 -8.03 10.32
N TYR A 352 4.47 -7.89 11.20
CA TYR A 352 3.45 -6.85 11.14
C TYR A 352 2.92 -6.51 12.54
N LEU A 353 2.40 -5.30 12.67
CA LEU A 353 1.68 -4.84 13.86
C LEU A 353 0.17 -5.01 13.67
N ILE A 354 -0.50 -5.30 14.77
CA ILE A 354 -1.95 -5.26 14.92
C ILE A 354 -2.25 -4.15 15.93
N ARG A 355 -2.88 -3.08 15.46
CA ARG A 355 -3.35 -1.96 16.29
C ARG A 355 -4.82 -2.17 16.63
N ASP A 356 -5.17 -2.02 17.90
CA ASP A 356 -6.56 -2.01 18.34
C ASP A 356 -7.32 -0.74 17.89
N PRO A 357 -8.66 -0.70 17.99
CA PRO A 357 -9.43 0.42 17.48
C PRO A 357 -9.08 1.76 18.15
N ASP A 358 -8.85 1.76 19.47
CA ASP A 358 -8.59 2.96 20.27
C ASP A 358 -7.11 3.39 20.30
N GLY A 359 -6.21 2.58 19.72
CA GLY A 359 -4.77 2.85 19.62
C GLY A 359 -4.02 2.64 20.93
N GLN A 360 -4.63 2.06 21.96
CA GLN A 360 -4.00 1.83 23.26
C GLN A 360 -3.04 0.65 23.21
N ARG A 361 -3.26 -0.33 22.33
CA ARG A 361 -2.46 -1.55 22.24
C ARG A 361 -2.03 -1.86 20.82
N HIS A 362 -0.74 -2.12 20.70
CA HIS A 362 -0.14 -2.75 19.53
C HIS A 362 0.34 -4.15 19.89
N THR A 363 0.09 -5.09 19.00
CA THR A 363 0.57 -6.47 19.10
C THR A 363 1.47 -6.79 17.92
N LEU A 364 2.58 -7.49 18.18
CA LEU A 364 3.47 -7.98 17.13
C LEU A 364 3.01 -9.37 16.66
N ALA A 365 3.02 -9.58 15.34
CA ALA A 365 2.74 -10.86 14.72
C ALA A 365 3.65 -11.08 13.50
N ARG A 366 3.75 -12.33 13.04
CA ARG A 366 4.55 -12.72 11.86
C ARG A 366 3.85 -13.77 11.02
N ILE A 367 4.23 -13.83 9.75
CA ILE A 367 3.83 -14.91 8.85
C ILE A 367 4.56 -16.19 9.26
N GLU A 368 3.80 -17.22 9.63
CA GLU A 368 4.31 -18.58 9.91
C GLU A 368 3.58 -19.59 9.02
N SER A 369 4.35 -20.38 8.28
CA SER A 369 3.80 -21.41 7.40
C SER A 369 4.60 -22.70 7.54
N ALA A 370 3.90 -23.83 7.57
CA ALA A 370 4.53 -25.15 7.54
C ALA A 370 5.23 -25.43 6.19
N ASP A 371 4.84 -24.71 5.13
CA ASP A 371 5.38 -24.86 3.78
C ASP A 371 6.73 -24.15 3.57
N LEU A 372 7.19 -23.40 4.58
CA LEU A 372 8.45 -22.66 4.52
C LEU A 372 9.59 -23.48 5.11
N ALA A 373 10.64 -23.68 4.32
CA ALA A 373 11.90 -24.17 4.87
C ALA A 373 12.41 -23.16 5.92
N PRO A 374 12.93 -23.61 7.09
CA PRO A 374 13.27 -22.75 8.23
C PRO A 374 14.18 -21.55 7.95
N SER A 375 14.93 -21.55 6.83
CA SER A 375 15.87 -20.50 6.45
C SER A 375 15.37 -19.54 5.36
N THR A 376 14.15 -19.75 4.85
CA THR A 376 13.58 -18.96 3.74
C THR A 376 13.27 -17.54 4.21
N PRO A 377 13.97 -16.50 3.73
CA PRO A 377 13.70 -15.13 4.16
C PRO A 377 12.44 -14.59 3.45
N LEU A 378 11.57 -13.96 4.22
CA LEU A 378 10.38 -13.25 3.73
C LEU A 378 10.54 -11.71 3.78
N PHE A 379 11.39 -11.20 4.68
CA PHE A 379 11.75 -9.80 4.95
C PHE A 379 10.62 -8.84 5.37
N ALA A 380 9.49 -8.80 4.66
CA ALA A 380 8.43 -7.84 4.92
C ALA A 380 7.07 -8.34 4.41
N ALA A 381 6.06 -8.25 5.26
CA ALA A 381 4.66 -8.22 4.82
C ALA A 381 4.35 -6.80 4.34
N ARG A 382 4.03 -6.62 3.05
CA ARG A 382 3.85 -5.28 2.45
C ARG A 382 2.40 -4.92 2.23
N SER A 383 1.59 -5.90 1.83
CA SER A 383 0.20 -5.69 1.45
C SER A 383 -0.69 -6.73 2.07
N PHE A 384 -1.87 -6.29 2.51
CA PHE A 384 -2.92 -7.12 3.09
C PHE A 384 -4.20 -6.84 2.33
N ALA A 385 -5.00 -7.87 2.09
CA ALA A 385 -6.31 -7.74 1.46
C ALA A 385 -7.31 -8.73 2.06
N ALA A 386 -8.53 -8.26 2.27
CA ALA A 386 -9.65 -9.17 2.51
C ALA A 386 -9.87 -10.07 1.29
N SER A 387 -10.19 -11.33 1.54
CA SER A 387 -10.53 -12.27 0.47
C SER A 387 -11.81 -11.80 -0.23
N PRO A 388 -11.80 -11.65 -1.57
CA PRO A 388 -13.01 -11.43 -2.34
C PRO A 388 -13.85 -12.69 -2.52
N PHE A 389 -13.35 -13.86 -2.10
CA PHE A 389 -13.97 -15.17 -2.34
C PHE A 389 -14.67 -15.72 -1.10
N GLU A 390 -14.09 -15.48 0.08
CA GLU A 390 -14.47 -16.15 1.33
C GLU A 390 -14.45 -15.15 2.51
N PRO A 391 -15.58 -14.93 3.20
CA PRO A 391 -15.62 -14.11 4.39
C PRO A 391 -14.67 -14.64 5.48
N GLY A 392 -13.96 -13.74 6.16
CA GLY A 392 -13.05 -14.13 7.24
C GLY A 392 -11.70 -14.69 6.80
N MET A 393 -11.39 -14.63 5.50
CA MET A 393 -10.06 -14.94 4.96
C MET A 393 -9.33 -13.66 4.53
N LEU A 394 -8.01 -13.66 4.70
CA LEU A 394 -7.10 -12.59 4.25
C LEU A 394 -6.00 -13.16 3.36
N TYR A 395 -5.49 -12.30 2.49
CA TYR A 395 -4.27 -12.50 1.73
C TYR A 395 -3.20 -11.52 2.19
N VAL A 396 -1.96 -12.00 2.30
CA VAL A 396 -0.79 -11.19 2.66
C VAL A 396 0.29 -11.40 1.61
N GLY A 397 0.74 -10.30 1.01
CA GLY A 397 1.78 -10.30 -0.01
C GLY A 397 3.00 -9.51 0.47
N GLY A 398 4.17 -9.88 -0.01
CA GLY A 398 5.36 -9.15 0.37
C GLY A 398 6.64 -9.53 -0.35
N TYR A 399 7.69 -9.48 0.45
CA TYR A 399 9.11 -9.30 0.12
C TYR A 399 9.52 -7.84 -0.09
N ASP A 400 10.66 -7.44 0.46
CA ASP A 400 11.37 -6.21 0.12
C ASP A 400 12.83 -6.57 -0.22
N PRO A 401 13.34 -6.18 -1.42
CA PRO A 401 14.72 -6.42 -1.80
C PRO A 401 15.74 -5.70 -0.92
N ASN A 402 15.35 -4.67 -0.15
CA ASN A 402 16.24 -3.90 0.71
C ASN A 402 17.48 -3.38 -0.05
N ALA A 403 17.23 -2.88 -1.26
CA ALA A 403 18.23 -2.44 -2.24
C ALA A 403 19.21 -3.53 -2.73
N GLN A 404 18.94 -4.81 -2.48
CA GLN A 404 19.76 -5.93 -2.92
C GLN A 404 19.23 -6.55 -4.21
N PRO A 405 20.12 -6.90 -5.18
CA PRO A 405 19.70 -7.65 -6.36
C PRO A 405 19.13 -9.02 -5.98
N CYS A 406 17.85 -9.24 -6.23
CA CYS A 406 17.15 -10.50 -5.98
C CYS A 406 16.37 -10.95 -7.21
N ARG A 407 15.75 -12.12 -7.16
CA ARG A 407 15.01 -12.70 -8.28
C ARG A 407 13.90 -13.60 -7.78
N ASP A 408 12.71 -13.46 -8.35
CA ASP A 408 11.56 -14.35 -8.14
C ASP A 408 11.23 -14.56 -6.64
N THR A 409 11.37 -13.49 -5.87
CA THR A 409 11.24 -13.49 -4.41
C THR A 409 9.85 -13.09 -3.91
N ALA A 410 8.99 -12.56 -4.80
CA ALA A 410 7.64 -12.18 -4.42
C ALA A 410 6.81 -13.39 -3.97
N TRP A 411 5.97 -13.21 -2.96
CA TRP A 411 5.13 -14.27 -2.40
C TRP A 411 3.76 -13.74 -1.97
N VAL A 412 2.76 -14.63 -1.93
CA VAL A 412 1.44 -14.39 -1.29
C VAL A 412 1.08 -15.59 -0.41
N PHE A 413 0.60 -15.30 0.80
CA PHE A 413 -0.02 -16.26 1.70
C PHE A 413 -1.52 -15.95 1.87
N SER A 414 -2.31 -16.99 2.15
CA SER A 414 -3.69 -16.86 2.64
C SER A 414 -3.81 -17.42 4.06
N ALA A 415 -4.62 -16.79 4.89
CA ALA A 415 -4.93 -17.27 6.24
C ALA A 415 -6.31 -16.74 6.69
N SER A 416 -6.91 -17.37 7.70
CA SER A 416 -8.09 -16.81 8.34
C SER A 416 -7.74 -15.53 9.10
N VAL A 417 -8.71 -14.64 9.29
CA VAL A 417 -8.55 -13.44 10.12
C VAL A 417 -8.11 -13.83 11.53
N GLU A 418 -8.63 -14.91 12.10
CA GLU A 418 -8.21 -15.43 13.41
C GLU A 418 -6.71 -15.76 13.44
N THR A 419 -6.19 -16.45 12.42
CA THR A 419 -4.76 -16.75 12.32
C THR A 419 -3.93 -15.47 12.21
N VAL A 420 -4.38 -14.48 11.42
CA VAL A 420 -3.67 -13.22 11.22
C VAL A 420 -3.66 -12.36 12.48
N LEU A 421 -4.74 -12.36 13.26
CA LEU A 421 -4.86 -11.58 14.49
C LEU A 421 -4.27 -12.28 15.72
N ALA A 422 -3.89 -13.55 15.61
CA ALA A 422 -3.29 -14.29 16.72
C ALA A 422 -1.91 -13.68 17.10
N PRO A 423 -1.69 -13.31 18.38
CA PRO A 423 -0.41 -12.79 18.83
C PRO A 423 0.71 -13.82 18.63
N ARG A 424 1.91 -13.36 18.24
CA ARG A 424 3.09 -14.22 18.09
C ARG A 424 4.28 -13.60 18.82
N THR A 425 4.88 -14.37 19.71
CA THR A 425 6.19 -14.04 20.29
C THR A 425 7.29 -14.76 19.51
N ARG A 426 8.49 -14.17 19.49
CA ARG A 426 9.65 -14.80 18.89
C ARG A 426 10.07 -16.06 19.65
#